data_AF-C3PN14-F1
#
_entry.id   AF-C3PN14-F1
#
_cell.length_a   1.000
_cell.length_b   1.000
_cell.length_c   1.000
_cell.angle_alpha   90.00
_cell.angle_beta   90.00
_cell.angle_gamma   90.00
#
_symmetry.space_group_name_H-M   'P 1'
#
loop_
_entity.id
_entity.type
_entity.pdbx_description
1 polymer ?
#
loop_
_entity_poly.entity_id
_entity_poly.type
_entity_poly.pdbx_seq_one_letter_code
_entity_poly.pdbx_strand_id
1 'polypeptide(L)' 'MVQEILFTDVNLHIKNNKRYGVVGANGAGQTTFFKVLTKEEEPAFGEINIPKNSKIGCLKQDQFL' A
#
# COMPACT_ATOMS: atom_id res chain seq x y z
N MET A 1 20.41 -12.27 4.10
CA MET A 1 18.93 -12.20 4.10
C MET A 1 18.50 -11.87 2.69
N VAL A 2 17.64 -12.68 2.08
CA VAL A 2 17.12 -12.43 0.73
C VAL A 2 15.72 -11.83 0.91
N GLN A 3 15.50 -10.62 0.42
CA GLN A 3 14.18 -10.00 0.36
C GLN A 3 13.54 -10.38 -0.97
N GLU A 4 12.36 -10.98 -0.92
CA GLU A 4 11.59 -11.32 -2.11
C GLU A 4 10.83 -10.09 -2.62
N ILE A 5 10.87 -9.87 -3.93
CA ILE A 5 10.09 -8.80 -4.58
C ILE A 5 8.68 -9.33 -4.84
N LEU A 6 7.67 -8.74 -4.20
CA LEU A 6 6.27 -9.16 -4.35
C LEU A 6 5.60 -8.60 -5.61
N PHE A 7 6.00 -7.41 -6.04
CA PHE A 7 5.49 -6.73 -7.24
C PHE A 7 6.49 -5.65 -7.70
N THR A 8 6.49 -5.36 -9.00
CA THR A 8 7.31 -4.30 -9.62
C THR A 8 6.46 -3.39 -10.49
N ASP A 9 7.02 -2.25 -10.89
CA ASP A 9 6.47 -1.36 -11.92
C ASP A 9 5.05 -0.84 -11.64
N VAL A 10 4.72 -0.69 -10.35
CA VAL A 10 3.42 -0.18 -9.92
C VAL A 10 3.35 1.33 -10.19
N ASN A 11 2.50 1.71 -11.13
CA ASN A 11 2.22 3.09 -11.49
C ASN A 11 0.74 3.41 -11.22
N LEU A 12 0.46 4.14 -10.14
CA LEU A 12 -0.91 4.42 -9.69
C LEU A 12 -1.10 5.90 -9.36
N HIS A 13 -2.25 6.45 -9.75
CA HIS A 13 -2.70 7.78 -9.34
C HIS A 13 -4.08 7.68 -8.68
N ILE A 14 -4.11 7.84 -7.35
CA ILE A 14 -5.34 7.80 -6.55
C ILE A 14 -5.96 9.19 -6.50
N LYS A 15 -7.15 9.34 -7.10
CA LYS A 15 -7.91 10.61 -7.10
C LYS A 15 -8.90 10.68 -5.93
N ASN A 16 -9.14 11.90 -5.45
CA ASN A 16 -10.16 12.20 -4.44
C ASN A 16 -11.57 11.78 -4.91
N ASN A 17 -12.46 11.48 -3.96
CA ASN A 17 -13.86 11.09 -4.20
C ASN A 17 -14.03 9.85 -5.08
N LYS A 18 -13.05 8.94 -5.06
CA LYS A 18 -13.12 7.63 -5.75
C LYS A 18 -12.89 6.50 -4.75
N ARG A 19 -13.42 5.33 -5.08
CA ARG A 19 -13.21 4.08 -4.35
C ARG A 19 -12.44 3.12 -5.25
N TYR A 20 -11.37 2.54 -4.74
CA TYR A 20 -10.53 1.58 -5.44
C TYR A 20 -10.54 0.28 -4.66
N GLY A 21 -10.58 -0.85 -5.38
CA GLY A 21 -10.40 -2.18 -4.80
C GLY A 21 -9.08 -2.76 -5.26
N VAL A 22 -8.30 -3.31 -4.34
CA VAL A 22 -7.09 -4.08 -4.64
C VAL A 22 -7.42 -5.53 -4.41
N VAL A 23 -7.28 -6.37 -5.44
CA VAL A 23 -7.56 -7.81 -5.38
C VAL A 23 -6.33 -8.59 -5.82
N GLY A 24 -6.15 -9.77 -5.23
CA GLY A 24 -5.02 -10.65 -5.50
C GLY A 24 -5.15 -11.94 -4.70
N ALA A 25 -4.35 -12.95 -5.04
CA ALA A 25 -4.26 -14.16 -4.24
C ALA A 25 -3.55 -13.87 -2.90
N ASN A 26 -3.77 -14.73 -1.90
CA ASN A 26 -3.01 -14.67 -0.66
C ASN A 26 -1.50 -14.77 -0.95
N GLY A 27 -0.72 -13.86 -0.39
CA GLY A 27 0.72 -13.76 -0.65
C GLY A 27 1.10 -12.85 -1.83
N ALA A 28 0.14 -12.35 -2.63
CA ALA A 28 0.42 -11.41 -3.72
C ALA A 28 0.88 -10.01 -3.25
N GLY A 29 1.04 -9.80 -1.94
CA GLY A 29 1.57 -8.56 -1.36
C GLY A 29 0.54 -7.46 -1.12
N GLN A 30 -0.76 -7.73 -1.12
CA GLN A 30 -1.79 -6.71 -0.86
C GLN A 30 -1.56 -6.00 0.48
N THR A 31 -1.35 -6.74 1.57
CA THR A 31 -1.06 -6.16 2.89
C THR A 31 0.20 -5.31 2.85
N THR A 32 1.27 -5.79 2.20
CA THR A 32 2.52 -5.04 2.03
C THR A 32 2.31 -3.75 1.22
N PHE A 33 1.52 -3.81 0.15
CA PHE A 33 1.14 -2.64 -0.65
C PHE A 33 0.43 -1.59 0.20
N PHE A 34 -0.52 -2.00 1.06
CA PHE A 34 -1.18 -1.07 1.97
C PHE A 34 -0.22 -0.49 3.01
N LYS A 35 0.67 -1.27 3.60
CA LYS A 35 1.70 -0.77 4.52
C LYS A 35 2.60 0.28 3.88
N VAL A 36 2.97 0.05 2.62
CA VAL A 36 3.79 0.98 1.84
C VAL A 36 3.00 2.28 1.57
N LEU A 37 1.71 2.19 1.21
CA LEU A 37 0.83 3.37 1.07
C LEU A 37 0.61 4.13 2.39
N THR A 38 0.52 3.44 3.52
CA THR A 38 0.34 4.05 4.85
C THR A 38 1.64 4.54 5.47
N LYS A 39 2.78 4.36 4.77
CA LYS A 39 4.14 4.68 5.26
C LYS A 39 4.55 3.88 6.50
N GLU A 40 3.95 2.71 6.70
CA GLU A 40 4.38 1.74 7.72
C GLU A 40 5.62 0.97 7.26
N GLU A 41 5.82 0.83 5.94
CA GLU A 41 7.02 0.25 5.33
C GLU A 41 7.47 1.14 4.15
N GLU A 42 8.79 1.25 3.92
CA GLU A 42 9.32 1.99 2.77
C GLU A 42 9.30 1.10 1.51
N PRO A 43 9.02 1.66 0.32
CA PRO A 43 9.15 0.92 -0.91
C PRO A 43 10.61 0.54 -1.16
N ALA A 44 10.85 -0.66 -1.70
CA ALA A 44 12.21 -1.07 -2.08
C ALA A 44 12.80 -0.17 -3.17
N PHE A 45 11.95 0.31 -4.09
CA PHE A 45 12.30 1.21 -5.18
C PHE A 45 11.14 2.17 -5.49
N GLY A 46 11.46 3.33 -6.04
CA GLY A 46 10.47 4.35 -6.42
C GLY A 46 10.03 5.22 -5.24
N GLU A 47 8.91 5.93 -5.41
CA GLU A 47 8.42 6.90 -4.44
C GLU A 47 6.90 6.93 -4.35
N ILE A 48 6.39 7.37 -3.19
CA ILE A 48 4.98 7.66 -2.98
C ILE A 48 4.81 9.13 -2.61
N ASN A 49 4.07 9.84 -3.46
CA ASN A 49 3.75 11.24 -3.25
C ASN A 49 2.35 11.39 -2.67
N ILE A 50 2.27 11.89 -1.43
CA ILE A 50 1.01 12.15 -0.71
C ILE A 50 0.89 13.65 -0.48
N PRO A 51 -0.23 14.29 -0.87
CA PRO A 51 -0.43 15.72 -0.64
C PRO A 51 -0.31 16.08 0.84
N LYS A 52 0.35 17.21 1.15
CA LYS A 52 0.68 17.64 2.52
C LYS A 52 -0.52 17.71 3.48
N ASN A 53 -1.71 18.00 2.95
CA ASN A 53 -2.93 18.18 3.73
C ASN A 53 -3.83 16.93 3.76
N SER A 54 -3.35 15.78 3.29
CA SER A 54 -4.07 14.52 3.34
C SER A 54 -3.84 13.80 4.67
N LYS A 55 -4.89 13.15 5.20
CA LYS A 55 -4.79 12.20 6.30
C LYS A 55 -5.00 10.79 5.77
N ILE A 56 -4.22 9.84 6.27
CA ILE A 56 -4.36 8.43 5.94
C ILE A 56 -4.96 7.74 7.16
N GLY A 57 -6.10 7.08 6.98
CA GLY A 57 -6.67 6.17 7.96
C GLY A 57 -6.48 4.73 7.48
N CYS A 58 -6.03 3.85 8.37
CA CYS A 58 -5.85 2.43 8.09
C CYS A 58 -6.69 1.62 9.07
N LEU A 59 -7.53 0.74 8.53
CA LEU A 59 -8.20 -0.30 9.31
C LEU A 59 -7.42 -1.59 9.07
N LYS A 60 -6.78 -2.11 10.12
CA LYS A 60 -5.97 -3.33 10.01
C LYS A 60 -6.88 -4.55 9.82
N GLN A 61 -6.36 -5.54 9.08
CA GLN A 61 -7.07 -6.79 8.82
C GLN A 61 -7.40 -7.54 10.11
N ASP A 62 -6.42 -7.64 11.01
CA ASP A 62 -6.61 -8.31 12.30
C ASP A 62 -6.91 -7.26 13.37
N GLN A 63 -8.18 -7.17 13.74
CA GLN A 63 -8.63 -6.35 14.86
C GLN A 63 -9.05 -7.29 15.99
N PHE A 64 -8.09 -7.64 16.85
CA PHE A 64 -8.41 -8.27 18.13
C PHE A 64 -8.94 -7.18 19.07
N LEU A 65 -10.22 -7.28 19.41
CA LEU A 65 -10.88 -6.46 20.44
C LEU A 65 -10.54 -6.99 21.83
#